data_AF-A0AAD0NQ41-F1
#
_entry.id   AF-A0AAD0NQ41-F1
#
_cell.length_a   1.000
_cell.length_b   1.000
_cell.length_c   1.000
_cell.angle_alpha   90.00
_cell.angle_beta   90.00
_cell.angle_gamma   90.00
#
_symmetry.space_group_name_H-M   'P 1'
#
loop_
_entity.id
_entity.type
_entity.pdbx_description
1 polymer ?
#
loop_
_entity_poly.entity_id
_entity_poly.type
_entity_poly.pdbx_seq_one_letter_code
_entity_poly.pdbx_strand_id
1 'polypeptide(L)'
;MTTATSRIDERWAWAEYGMCQDVPDLFYNTEDESKSLRRRKETAAKKLCAQCPVIDRCRAHAVAHRELYGVWGGMSESERHRLAGRVRTG
;
A
#
# COMPACT_ATOMS: atom_id res chain seq x y z
N MET A 1 -12.71 -33.69 8.12
CA MET A 1 -12.36 -32.50 8.93
C MET A 1 -12.52 -31.29 8.03
N THR A 2 -13.66 -30.62 8.15
CA THR A 2 -14.08 -29.49 7.29
C THR A 2 -13.45 -28.22 7.82
N THR A 3 -12.28 -27.84 7.31
CA THR A 3 -11.77 -26.48 7.50
C THR A 3 -12.34 -25.62 6.39
N ALA A 4 -13.40 -24.89 6.75
CA ALA A 4 -13.80 -23.67 6.07
C ALA A 4 -12.68 -22.62 6.28
N THR A 5 -11.53 -22.82 5.63
CA THR A 5 -10.58 -21.72 5.42
C THR A 5 -11.21 -20.86 4.33
N SER A 6 -11.92 -19.87 4.85
CA SER A 6 -12.89 -19.00 4.20
C SER A 6 -12.36 -18.34 2.94
N ARG A 7 -13.25 -18.06 1.98
CA ARG A 7 -13.09 -17.20 0.79
C ARG A 7 -12.37 -15.85 1.03
N ILE A 8 -12.18 -15.47 2.29
CA ILE A 8 -11.42 -14.31 2.76
C ILE A 8 -9.90 -14.49 2.62
N ASP A 9 -9.36 -15.69 2.83
CA ASP A 9 -7.91 -15.99 2.69
C ASP A 9 -7.43 -15.82 1.24
N GLU A 10 -8.17 -16.38 0.27
CA GLU A 10 -7.80 -16.31 -1.15
C GLU A 10 -7.75 -14.87 -1.69
N ARG A 11 -8.58 -13.97 -1.14
CA ARG A 11 -8.63 -12.58 -1.58
C ARG A 11 -7.40 -11.78 -1.14
N TRP A 12 -6.73 -12.21 -0.07
CA TRP A 12 -5.58 -11.53 0.53
C TRP A 12 -4.25 -12.27 0.37
N ALA A 13 -4.25 -13.53 -0.08
CA ALA A 13 -3.03 -14.34 -0.27
C ALA A 13 -1.92 -13.66 -1.09
N TRP A 14 -2.27 -12.76 -2.01
CA TRP A 14 -1.28 -12.00 -2.77
C TRP A 14 -0.45 -11.03 -1.90
N ALA A 15 -1.02 -10.51 -0.81
CA ALA A 15 -0.36 -9.53 0.05
C ALA A 15 0.82 -10.14 0.84
N GLU A 16 0.83 -11.47 1.00
CA GLU A 16 1.93 -12.22 1.62
C GLU A 16 3.22 -12.15 0.79
N TYR A 17 3.10 -11.96 -0.53
CA TYR A 17 4.24 -11.78 -1.44
C TYR A 17 4.69 -10.31 -1.55
N GLY A 18 4.14 -9.43 -0.72
CA GLY A 18 4.50 -8.03 -0.66
C GLY A 18 5.88 -7.84 -0.01
N MET A 19 6.83 -7.22 -0.71
CA MET A 19 8.14 -6.92 -0.12
C MET A 19 8.08 -5.91 1.03
N CYS A 20 6.93 -5.25 1.25
CA CYS A 20 6.70 -4.38 2.39
C CYS A 20 6.61 -5.14 3.72
N GLN A 21 6.34 -6.45 3.69
CA GLN A 21 6.24 -7.30 4.89
C GLN A 21 7.55 -7.34 5.68
N ASP A 22 8.69 -7.29 4.99
CA ASP A 22 10.01 -7.36 5.61
C ASP A 22 10.46 -6.04 6.26
N VAL A 23 9.83 -4.92 5.87
CA VAL A 23 10.24 -3.56 6.26
C VAL A 23 9.03 -2.63 6.51
N PRO A 24 8.08 -3.00 7.39
CA PRO A 24 6.84 -2.27 7.57
C PRO A 24 7.07 -0.82 8.01
N ASP A 25 8.08 -0.58 8.85
CA ASP A 25 8.45 0.76 9.30
C ASP A 25 8.78 1.69 8.14
N LEU A 26 9.29 1.18 7.01
CA LEU A 26 9.59 2.01 5.84
C LEU A 26 8.32 2.47 5.12
N PHE A 27 7.26 1.65 5.15
CA PHE A 27 6.03 1.84 4.41
C PHE A 27 4.98 2.64 5.18
N TYR A 28 5.03 2.62 6.51
CA TYR A 28 4.05 3.28 7.39
C TYR A 28 4.76 4.29 8.30
N ASN A 29 4.11 5.42 8.56
CA ASN A 29 4.65 6.50 9.38
C ASN A 29 3.85 6.62 10.68
N THR A 30 4.51 6.98 11.78
CA THR A 30 3.83 7.32 13.05
C THR A 30 3.52 8.82 13.13
N GLU A 31 2.62 9.20 14.04
CA GLU A 31 2.17 10.60 14.20
C GLU A 31 3.30 11.55 14.64
N ASP A 32 4.30 11.04 15.36
CA ASP A 32 5.43 11.82 15.89
C ASP A 32 6.56 12.05 14.88
N GLU A 33 6.54 11.37 13.72
CA GLU A 33 7.60 11.52 12.73
C GLU A 33 7.58 12.88 12.03
N SER A 34 8.75 13.51 11.93
CA SER A 34 8.92 14.75 11.19
C SER A 34 8.54 14.62 9.70
N LYS A 35 8.01 15.70 9.11
CA LYS A 35 7.65 15.73 7.68
C LYS A 35 8.82 15.37 6.75
N SER A 36 10.06 15.71 7.12
CA SER A 36 11.26 15.38 6.33
C SER A 36 11.56 13.88 6.37
N LEU A 37 11.46 13.24 7.55
CA LEU A 37 11.61 11.80 7.70
C LEU A 37 10.54 11.05 6.90
N ARG A 38 9.26 11.45 7.03
CA ARG A 38 8.15 10.86 6.26
C ARG A 38 8.41 10.89 4.75
N ARG A 39 8.85 12.03 4.20
CA ARG A 39 9.18 12.15 2.75
C ARG A 39 10.33 11.22 2.33
N ARG A 40 11.36 11.08 3.18
CA ARG A 40 12.49 10.18 2.90
C ARG A 40 12.04 8.72 2.88
N LYS A 41 11.26 8.32 3.89
CA LYS A 41 10.67 6.98 3.99
C LYS A 41 9.76 6.68 2.81
N GLU A 42 8.85 7.59 2.46
CA GLU A 42 7.99 7.44 1.28
C GLU A 42 8.79 7.25 -0.01
N THR A 43 9.86 8.02 -0.20
CA THR A 43 10.72 7.90 -1.41
C THR A 43 11.41 6.54 -1.45
N ALA A 44 11.94 6.07 -0.33
CA ALA A 44 12.60 4.78 -0.25
C ALA A 44 11.61 3.61 -0.39
N ALA A 45 10.44 3.69 0.26
CA ALA A 45 9.35 2.73 0.13
C ALA A 45 8.89 2.62 -1.33
N LYS A 46 8.74 3.72 -2.05
CA LYS A 46 8.37 3.71 -3.49
C LYS A 46 9.41 2.99 -4.36
N LYS A 47 10.71 3.18 -4.09
CA LYS A 47 11.79 2.48 -4.82
C LYS A 47 11.75 0.97 -4.60
N LEU A 48 11.45 0.54 -3.38
CA LEU A 48 11.30 -0.88 -3.05
C LEU A 48 10.00 -1.44 -3.66
N CYS A 49 8.90 -0.69 -3.56
CA CYS A 49 7.61 -1.09 -4.11
C CYS A 49 7.65 -1.25 -5.64
N ALA A 50 8.45 -0.44 -6.35
CA ALA A 50 8.66 -0.55 -7.79
C ALA A 50 9.22 -1.91 -8.25
N GLN A 51 9.84 -2.66 -7.35
CA GLN A 51 10.40 -3.99 -7.60
C GLN A 51 9.50 -5.12 -7.06
N CYS A 52 8.39 -4.78 -6.41
CA CYS A 52 7.53 -5.73 -5.74
C CYS A 52 6.68 -6.53 -6.74
N PRO A 53 6.65 -7.87 -6.66
CA PRO A 53 5.95 -8.71 -7.64
C PRO A 53 4.43 -8.51 -7.63
N VAL A 54 3.88 -7.92 -6.58
CA VAL A 54 2.44 -7.69 -6.43
C VAL A 54 2.04 -6.22 -6.56
N ILE A 55 2.91 -5.36 -7.11
CA ILE A 55 2.69 -3.91 -7.19
C ILE A 55 1.35 -3.53 -7.85
N ASP A 56 0.96 -4.17 -8.94
CA ASP A 56 -0.25 -3.83 -9.68
C ASP A 56 -1.51 -4.20 -8.90
N ARG A 57 -1.54 -5.41 -8.31
CA ARG A 57 -2.65 -5.85 -7.46
C ARG A 57 -2.73 -5.02 -6.18
N CYS A 58 -1.60 -4.68 -5.59
CA CYS A 58 -1.49 -3.78 -4.44
C CYS A 58 -2.06 -2.39 -4.75
N ARG A 59 -1.70 -1.81 -5.92
CA ARG A 59 -2.20 -0.51 -6.36
C ARG A 59 -3.71 -0.53 -6.57
N ALA A 60 -4.22 -1.52 -7.30
CA ALA A 60 -5.64 -1.67 -7.55
C ALA A 60 -6.43 -1.81 -6.24
N HIS A 61 -5.92 -2.62 -5.31
CA HIS A 61 -6.50 -2.79 -3.99
C HIS A 61 -6.55 -1.46 -3.23
N ALA A 62 -5.42 -0.76 -3.13
CA ALA A 62 -5.31 0.48 -2.36
C ALA A 62 -6.20 1.60 -2.88
N VAL A 63 -6.38 1.69 -4.19
CA VAL A 63 -7.31 2.66 -4.81
C VAL A 63 -8.76 2.27 -4.53
N ALA A 64 -9.13 0.99 -4.70
CA ALA A 64 -10.49 0.51 -4.50
C ALA A 64 -10.96 0.66 -3.04
N HIS A 65 -10.08 0.38 -2.07
CA HIS A 65 -10.41 0.41 -0.64
C HIS A 65 -10.07 1.74 0.05
N ARG A 66 -9.51 2.70 -0.70
CA ARG A 66 -9.11 4.02 -0.18
C ARG A 66 -8.18 3.89 1.03
N GLU A 67 -7.17 3.04 0.90
CA GLU A 67 -6.18 2.82 1.96
C GLU A 67 -5.61 4.16 2.45
N LEU A 68 -5.75 4.41 3.75
CA LEU A 68 -5.63 5.74 4.35
C LEU A 68 -4.19 6.12 4.65
N TYR A 69 -3.32 5.15 4.89
CA TYR A 69 -1.97 5.43 5.38
C TYR A 69 -0.90 4.70 4.58
N GLY A 70 0.33 5.21 4.66
CA GLY A 70 1.52 4.56 4.10
C GLY A 70 1.61 4.54 2.57
N VAL A 71 2.65 3.86 2.08
CA VAL A 71 2.89 3.64 0.65
C VAL A 71 2.26 2.32 0.20
N TRP A 72 1.46 2.37 -0.86
CA TRP A 72 0.80 1.20 -1.43
C TRP A 72 0.93 1.24 -2.95
N GLY A 73 1.30 0.11 -3.58
CA GLY A 73 1.34 -0.01 -5.04
C GLY A 73 2.19 1.05 -5.75
N GLY A 74 3.24 1.55 -5.08
CA GLY A 74 4.12 2.62 -5.57
C GLY A 74 3.59 4.04 -5.34
N MET A 75 2.52 4.22 -4.55
CA MET A 75 1.88 5.52 -4.31
C MET A 75 1.86 5.86 -2.83
N SER A 76 2.16 7.11 -2.46
CA SER A 76 1.87 7.62 -1.12
C SER A 76 0.39 7.95 -0.97
N GLU A 77 -0.07 8.08 0.28
CA GLU A 77 -1.44 8.50 0.61
C GLU A 77 -1.85 9.76 -0.17
N SER A 78 -1.01 10.80 -0.16
CA SER A 78 -1.27 12.06 -0.85
C SER A 78 -1.46 11.87 -2.37
N GLU A 79 -0.70 10.96 -2.99
CA GLU A 79 -0.86 10.65 -4.42
C GLU A 79 -2.15 9.87 -4.69
N ARG A 80 -2.52 8.92 -3.81
CA ARG A 80 -3.82 8.21 -3.90
C ARG A 80 -4.98 9.20 -3.75
N HIS A 81 -4.89 10.14 -2.83
CA HIS A 81 -5.91 11.16 -2.63
C HIS A 81 -6.07 12.08 -3.85
N ARG A 82 -4.94 12.51 -4.46
CA ARG A 82 -4.98 13.29 -5.72
C ARG A 82 -5.58 12.50 -6.87
N LEU A 83 -5.30 11.20 -6.97
CA LEU A 83 -5.89 10.34 -7.99
C LEU A 83 -7.41 10.22 -7.78
N ALA A 84 -7.86 9.95 -6.55
CA ALA A 84 -9.28 9.86 -6.21
C ALA A 84 -10.03 11.19 -6.42
N GLY A 85 -9.37 12.32 -6.17
CA GLY A 85 -9.91 13.65 -6.46
C GLY A 85 -10.11 13.93 -7.94
N ARG A 86 -9.25 13.38 -8.82
CA ARG A 86 -9.36 13.50 -10.29
C ARG A 86 -10.46 12.63 -10.89
N VAL A 87 -10.89 11.57 -10.21
CA VAL A 87 -11.98 10.69 -10.65
C VAL A 87 -13.37 11.30 -10.42
N ARG A 88 -13.47 12.47 -9.74
CA ARG A 88 -14.76 13.15 -9.47
C ARG A 88 -15.25 14.02 -10.63
N THR A 89 -15.00 13.65 -11.88
CA THR A 89 -15.51 14.36 -13.06
C THR A 89 -15.83 13.36 -14.17
N GLY A 90 -17.12 13.22 -14.47
CA GLY A 90 -17.70 12.31 -15.45
C GLY A 90 -18.97 11.68 -14.91
#